data_AF-A0AAW2C8U5-F1
#
_entry.id   AF-A0AAW2C8U5-F1
#
_cell.length_a   1.000
_cell.length_b   1.000
_cell.length_c   1.000
_cell.angle_alpha   90.00
_cell.angle_beta   90.00
_cell.angle_gamma   90.00
#
_symmetry.space_group_name_H-M   'P 1'
#
loop_
_entity.id
_entity.type
_entity.pdbx_description
1 polymer ?
#
loop_
_entity_poly.entity_id
_entity_poly.type
_entity_poly.pdbx_seq_one_letter_code
_entity_poly.pdbx_strand_id
1 'polypeptide(L)'
;MCGGSGLGFDRDGGAEVENGREEEMRKKREKRGSLAGLVGRRDLGGGAADRPLKEAFSDLYNISRTRDASVAEVMCYANGSIFWDLHFRRLVNDQESQSLDSCMVLIYSTKVRGVGSDNLCWKPASSRGFTVSGFYHSLSPYTASYFPWKMLWQSKVPPRVAFFSWTAALGKILTIDNLRKRHFVVLEWCYMCKRCGESVDHLLLHSPFAMEMWSTVFCLFGICWVMP
;
A
#
# COMPACT_ATOMS: atom_id res chain seq x y z
N MET A 1 13.66 10.34 67.96
CA MET A 1 14.53 11.31 67.25
C MET A 1 15.03 10.60 66.01
N CYS A 2 14.71 10.90 64.75
CA CYS A 2 13.93 11.93 64.03
C CYS A 2 13.14 11.15 62.95
N GLY A 3 11.94 11.52 62.48
CA GLY A 3 11.51 12.84 62.03
C GLY A 3 11.91 13.03 60.56
N GLY A 4 10.98 12.84 59.62
CA GLY A 4 11.21 13.05 58.18
C GLY A 4 9.96 12.78 57.33
N SER A 5 9.31 13.86 56.93
CA SER A 5 7.98 13.97 56.30
C SER A 5 8.05 14.10 54.77
N GLY A 6 6.96 13.74 54.08
CA GLY A 6 6.61 14.16 52.70
C GLY A 6 7.31 13.39 51.58
N LEU A 7 6.69 13.00 50.47
CA LEU A 7 5.57 13.60 49.74
C LEU A 7 4.78 12.49 49.03
N GLY A 8 3.46 12.53 49.14
CA GLY A 8 2.55 11.73 48.32
C GLY A 8 2.60 12.23 46.88
N PHE A 9 2.86 11.33 45.95
CA PHE A 9 2.72 11.57 44.51
C PHE A 9 1.36 11.02 44.11
N ASP A 10 0.40 11.92 43.91
CA ASP A 10 -0.91 11.61 43.34
C ASP A 10 -0.74 10.90 41.99
N ARG A 11 -1.28 9.69 41.90
CA ARG A 11 -1.25 8.81 40.72
C ARG A 11 -2.60 8.78 39.99
N ASP A 12 -3.31 9.91 39.95
CA ASP A 12 -4.64 9.99 39.32
C ASP A 12 -4.67 10.78 37.99
N GLY A 13 -3.52 10.93 37.31
CA GLY A 13 -3.45 11.64 36.01
C GLY A 13 -3.42 10.76 34.75
N GLY A 14 -3.34 9.43 34.89
CA GLY A 14 -3.12 8.51 33.76
C GLY A 14 -4.38 8.05 33.04
N ALA A 15 -5.47 7.83 33.77
CA ALA A 15 -6.69 7.23 33.23
C ALA A 15 -7.54 8.20 32.39
N GLU A 16 -7.52 9.49 32.69
CA GLU A 16 -8.29 10.50 31.94
C GLU A 16 -7.69 10.80 30.55
N VAL A 17 -6.36 10.68 30.39
CA VAL A 17 -5.68 10.94 29.11
C VAL A 17 -5.82 9.76 28.14
N GLU A 18 -5.86 8.52 28.63
CA GLU A 18 -6.16 7.34 27.80
C GLU A 18 -7.63 7.31 27.39
N ASN A 19 -8.56 7.62 28.29
CA ASN A 19 -9.99 7.69 27.98
C ASN A 19 -10.28 8.79 26.94
N GLY A 20 -9.60 9.95 27.02
CA GLY A 20 -9.71 11.01 26.01
C GLY A 20 -9.19 10.61 24.63
N ARG A 21 -8.10 9.82 24.54
CA ARG A 21 -7.57 9.29 23.27
C ARG A 21 -8.44 8.19 22.68
N GLU A 22 -9.01 7.31 23.51
CA GLU A 22 -9.95 6.29 23.05
C GLU A 22 -11.29 6.90 22.59
N GLU A 23 -11.78 7.93 23.28
CA GLU A 23 -13.00 8.64 22.88
C GLU A 23 -12.77 9.50 21.63
N GLU A 24 -11.58 10.09 21.44
CA GLU A 24 -11.20 10.77 20.19
C GLU A 24 -11.04 9.77 19.03
N MET A 25 -10.50 8.56 19.29
CA MET A 25 -10.43 7.46 18.32
C MET A 25 -11.81 6.88 18.00
N ARG A 26 -12.74 6.84 18.97
CA ARG A 26 -14.15 6.45 18.78
C ARG A 26 -14.89 7.50 17.94
N LYS A 27 -14.70 8.79 18.23
CA LYS A 27 -15.23 9.91 17.43
C LYS A 27 -14.60 9.98 16.02
N LYS A 28 -13.32 9.60 15.86
CA LYS A 28 -12.67 9.42 14.54
C LYS A 28 -13.17 8.18 13.79
N ARG A 29 -13.60 7.13 14.48
CA ARG A 29 -14.23 5.93 13.91
C ARG A 29 -15.67 6.19 13.47
N GLU A 30 -16.47 6.89 14.26
CA GLU A 30 -17.84 7.31 13.89
C GLU A 30 -17.83 8.27 12.68
N LYS A 31 -16.86 9.19 12.60
CA LYS A 31 -16.72 10.12 11.45
C LYS A 31 -16.33 9.47 10.12
N ARG A 32 -15.98 8.17 10.09
CA ARG A 32 -15.65 7.46 8.84
C ARG A 32 -16.86 6.83 8.16
N GLY A 33 -18.02 6.82 8.81
CA GLY A 33 -19.29 6.41 8.22
C GLY A 33 -19.92 7.45 7.29
N SER A 34 -19.34 8.65 7.15
CA SER A 34 -19.85 9.67 6.23
C SER A 34 -19.98 9.11 4.80
N LEU A 35 -21.01 9.56 4.06
CA LEU A 35 -21.28 9.38 2.63
C LEU A 35 -20.03 9.44 1.71
N ALA A 36 -18.93 9.99 2.21
CA ALA A 36 -17.59 9.83 1.67
C ALA A 36 -17.12 8.36 1.46
N GLY A 37 -17.72 7.37 2.14
CA GLY A 37 -17.27 5.98 2.19
C GLY A 37 -18.06 4.96 1.36
N LEU A 38 -19.09 5.37 0.60
CA LEU A 38 -19.88 4.47 -0.26
C LEU A 38 -19.05 3.96 -1.45
N VAL A 39 -18.17 3.01 -1.18
CA VAL A 39 -17.39 2.30 -2.19
C VAL A 39 -17.48 0.81 -1.91
N GLY A 40 -18.60 0.21 -2.30
CA GLY A 40 -18.74 -1.23 -2.44
C GLY A 40 -17.96 -1.69 -3.67
N ARG A 41 -16.65 -1.95 -3.54
CA ARG A 41 -15.82 -2.45 -4.64
C ARG A 41 -16.03 -3.95 -4.85
N ARG A 42 -16.32 -4.33 -6.09
CA ARG A 42 -16.03 -5.66 -6.62
C ARG A 42 -14.99 -5.53 -7.71
N ASP A 43 -14.02 -6.44 -7.68
CA ASP A 43 -13.07 -6.68 -8.77
C ASP A 43 -13.85 -6.82 -10.08
N LEU A 44 -13.53 -5.96 -11.05
CA LEU A 44 -13.38 -6.20 -12.48
C LEU A 44 -12.95 -4.86 -13.09
N GLY A 45 -12.04 -4.92 -14.07
CA GLY A 45 -11.18 -3.81 -14.48
C GLY A 45 -11.87 -2.50 -14.87
N GLY A 46 -11.14 -1.41 -14.66
CA GLY A 46 -11.24 -0.15 -15.39
C GLY A 46 -12.61 0.52 -15.45
N GLY A 47 -12.87 1.46 -14.55
CA GLY A 47 -13.93 2.45 -14.74
C GLY A 47 -14.47 3.05 -13.45
N ALA A 48 -14.14 4.30 -13.19
CA ALA A 48 -14.82 5.26 -12.30
C ALA A 48 -14.98 4.96 -10.78
N ALA A 49 -14.86 3.73 -10.28
CA ALA A 49 -15.18 3.34 -8.90
C ALA A 49 -14.05 3.55 -7.85
N ASP A 50 -13.01 4.33 -8.18
CA ASP A 50 -11.87 4.55 -7.27
C ASP A 50 -11.94 5.82 -6.43
N ARG A 51 -12.93 6.68 -6.69
CA ARG A 51 -13.09 8.01 -6.07
C ARG A 51 -14.30 8.05 -5.13
N PRO A 52 -14.19 8.73 -3.97
CA PRO A 52 -15.31 8.99 -3.06
C PRO A 52 -16.50 9.65 -3.76
N LEU A 53 -17.75 9.35 -3.34
CA LEU A 53 -18.95 9.99 -3.90
C LEU A 53 -18.90 11.52 -3.80
N LYS A 54 -18.35 12.07 -2.72
CA LYS A 54 -18.17 13.52 -2.55
C LYS A 54 -17.25 14.17 -3.59
N GLU A 55 -16.33 13.40 -4.18
CA GLU A 55 -15.42 13.87 -5.22
C GLU A 55 -16.04 13.66 -6.61
N ALA A 56 -16.76 12.54 -6.80
CA ALA A 56 -17.46 12.25 -8.04
C ALA A 56 -18.65 13.21 -8.30
N PHE A 57 -19.37 13.60 -7.25
CA PHE A 57 -20.59 14.43 -7.30
C PHE A 57 -20.47 15.62 -6.32
N SER A 58 -19.45 16.44 -6.54
CA SER A 58 -19.12 17.57 -5.66
C SER A 58 -20.23 18.65 -5.61
N ASP A 59 -20.94 18.84 -6.71
CA ASP A 59 -22.12 19.69 -6.84
C ASP A 59 -23.26 19.25 -5.89
N LEU A 60 -23.62 17.97 -5.91
CA LEU A 60 -24.62 17.39 -4.99
C LEU A 60 -24.15 17.44 -3.53
N TYR A 61 -22.87 17.16 -3.28
CA TYR A 61 -22.29 17.24 -1.93
C TYR A 61 -22.36 18.67 -1.36
N ASN A 62 -22.14 19.67 -2.20
CA ASN A 62 -22.22 21.08 -1.81
C ASN A 62 -23.63 21.51 -1.44
N ILE A 63 -24.67 20.89 -1.98
CA ILE A 63 -26.05 21.19 -1.59
C ILE A 63 -26.63 20.22 -0.56
N SER A 64 -25.91 19.17 -0.18
CA SER A 64 -26.37 18.21 0.83
C SER A 64 -26.51 18.85 2.22
N ARG A 65 -27.59 18.48 2.90
CA ARG A 65 -27.84 18.82 4.32
C ARG A 65 -27.04 17.91 5.25
N THR A 66 -26.76 16.68 4.82
CA THR A 66 -26.16 15.59 5.59
C THR A 66 -24.79 15.18 5.04
N ARG A 67 -23.86 16.13 4.98
CA ARG A 67 -22.51 15.91 4.40
C ARG A 67 -21.65 14.90 5.17
N ASP A 68 -21.88 14.78 6.46
CA ASP A 68 -21.11 13.89 7.35
C ASP A 68 -21.87 12.59 7.68
N ALA A 69 -23.03 12.37 7.07
CA ALA A 69 -23.91 11.29 7.45
C ALA A 69 -23.42 9.91 7.01
N SER A 70 -23.54 8.97 7.94
CA SER A 70 -23.79 7.55 7.72
C SER A 70 -24.23 7.09 6.34
N VAL A 71 -23.54 6.16 5.67
CA VAL A 71 -24.22 5.33 4.65
C VAL A 71 -25.45 4.66 5.26
N ALA A 72 -25.32 4.12 6.47
CA ALA A 72 -26.40 3.51 7.23
C ALA A 72 -27.49 4.52 7.66
N GLU A 73 -27.18 5.82 7.76
CA GLU A 73 -28.15 6.86 8.14
C GLU A 73 -29.02 7.29 6.96
N VAL A 74 -28.49 7.29 5.74
CA VAL A 74 -29.24 7.66 4.53
C VAL A 74 -29.78 6.46 3.77
N MET A 75 -29.43 5.25 4.17
CA MET A 75 -29.89 4.00 3.58
C MET A 75 -31.09 3.47 4.35
N CYS A 76 -32.26 3.50 3.71
CA CYS A 76 -33.50 2.97 4.25
C CYS A 76 -33.76 1.57 3.69
N TYR A 77 -34.26 0.65 4.54
CA TYR A 77 -34.70 -0.67 4.09
C TYR A 77 -36.20 -0.81 4.32
N ALA A 78 -36.97 -0.92 3.24
CA ALA A 78 -38.42 -1.06 3.29
C ALA A 78 -38.90 -2.07 2.25
N ASN A 79 -39.84 -2.94 2.62
CA ASN A 79 -40.49 -3.91 1.72
C ASN A 79 -39.50 -4.78 0.92
N GLY A 80 -38.37 -5.17 1.51
CA GLY A 80 -37.35 -5.99 0.86
C GLY A 80 -36.40 -5.22 -0.07
N SER A 81 -36.59 -3.91 -0.22
CA SER A 81 -35.82 -3.02 -1.12
C SER A 81 -35.07 -1.95 -0.35
N ILE A 82 -33.92 -1.55 -0.90
CA ILE A 82 -33.10 -0.46 -0.38
C ILE A 82 -33.57 0.84 -1.03
N PHE A 83 -33.72 1.89 -0.24
CA PHE A 83 -34.01 3.25 -0.67
C PHE A 83 -32.96 4.21 -0.11
N TRP A 84 -32.70 5.31 -0.82
CA TRP A 84 -31.71 6.31 -0.42
C TRP A 84 -32.41 7.63 -0.10
N ASP A 85 -32.30 8.09 1.14
CA ASP A 85 -32.89 9.33 1.63
C ASP A 85 -31.86 10.47 1.63
N LEU A 86 -31.74 11.15 0.49
CA LEU A 86 -30.80 12.25 0.28
C LEU A 86 -31.48 13.60 0.54
N HIS A 87 -31.04 14.30 1.58
CA HIS A 87 -31.57 15.62 1.94
C HIS A 87 -30.69 16.74 1.38
N PHE A 88 -31.29 17.67 0.65
CA PHE A 88 -30.62 18.86 0.12
C PHE A 88 -31.09 20.15 0.83
N ARG A 89 -30.21 21.14 0.92
CA ARG A 89 -30.46 22.46 1.53
C ARG A 89 -31.36 23.35 0.67
N ARG A 90 -31.42 23.06 -0.64
CA ARG A 90 -32.24 23.74 -1.63
C ARG A 90 -32.69 22.73 -2.70
N LEU A 91 -33.61 23.16 -3.56
CA LEU A 91 -34.00 22.38 -4.73
C LEU A 91 -32.80 22.18 -5.67
N VAL A 92 -32.75 20.98 -6.25
CA VAL A 92 -31.79 20.56 -7.25
C VAL A 92 -32.13 21.27 -8.56
N ASN A 93 -31.15 21.93 -9.18
CA ASN A 93 -31.35 22.58 -10.48
C ASN A 93 -31.17 21.59 -11.64
N ASP A 94 -31.43 22.03 -12.88
CA ASP A 94 -31.37 21.15 -14.05
C ASP A 94 -30.00 20.52 -14.28
N GLN A 95 -28.92 21.26 -13.99
CA GLN A 95 -27.55 20.75 -14.12
C GLN A 95 -27.24 19.70 -13.04
N GLU A 96 -27.61 19.97 -11.79
CA GLU A 96 -27.43 19.05 -10.66
C GLU A 96 -28.34 17.81 -10.77
N SER A 97 -29.48 17.92 -11.46
CA SER A 97 -30.40 16.80 -11.70
C SER A 97 -29.73 15.69 -12.50
N GLN A 98 -28.95 16.04 -13.52
CA GLN A 98 -28.19 15.07 -14.32
C GLN A 98 -27.13 14.36 -13.47
N SER A 99 -26.47 15.10 -12.57
CA SER A 99 -25.55 14.52 -11.59
C SER A 99 -26.29 13.60 -10.60
N LEU A 100 -27.49 13.96 -10.16
CA LEU A 100 -28.31 13.16 -9.27
C LEU A 100 -28.71 11.84 -9.91
N ASP A 101 -29.17 11.85 -11.17
CA ASP A 101 -29.52 10.63 -11.90
C ASP A 101 -28.31 9.69 -12.02
N SER A 102 -27.16 10.23 -12.38
CA SER A 102 -25.89 9.49 -12.47
C SER A 102 -25.46 8.91 -11.12
N CYS A 103 -25.63 9.69 -10.06
CA CYS A 103 -25.34 9.27 -8.68
C CYS A 103 -26.28 8.13 -8.25
N MET A 104 -27.57 8.24 -8.52
CA MET A 104 -28.55 7.20 -8.19
C MET A 104 -28.25 5.89 -8.94
N VAL A 105 -27.95 5.95 -10.24
CA VAL A 105 -27.54 4.77 -11.00
C VAL A 105 -26.30 4.10 -10.39
N LEU A 106 -25.29 4.88 -9.99
CA LEU A 106 -24.09 4.36 -9.36
C LEU A 106 -24.38 3.69 -8.00
N ILE A 107 -25.17 4.35 -7.16
CA ILE A 107 -25.48 3.86 -5.82
C ILE A 107 -26.34 2.58 -5.90
N TYR A 108 -27.37 2.54 -6.78
CA TYR A 108 -28.22 1.35 -6.94
C TYR A 108 -27.52 0.18 -7.63
N SER A 109 -26.54 0.44 -8.50
CA SER A 109 -25.71 -0.64 -9.10
C SER A 109 -24.70 -1.23 -8.12
N THR A 110 -24.41 -0.53 -7.01
CA THR A 110 -23.46 -0.97 -5.99
C THR A 110 -24.12 -1.98 -5.04
N LYS A 111 -23.59 -3.20 -4.99
CA LYS A 111 -24.06 -4.21 -4.01
C LYS A 111 -23.45 -3.94 -2.64
N VAL A 112 -24.24 -3.37 -1.73
CA VAL A 112 -23.89 -3.29 -0.30
C VAL A 112 -23.78 -4.71 0.26
N ARG A 113 -22.63 -5.08 0.82
CA ARG A 113 -22.40 -6.39 1.42
C ARG A 113 -22.43 -6.29 2.94
N GLY A 114 -23.15 -7.22 3.56
CA GLY A 114 -23.17 -7.38 5.02
C GLY A 114 -24.22 -6.52 5.70
N VAL A 115 -24.47 -6.86 6.97
CA VAL A 115 -25.32 -6.13 7.91
C VAL A 115 -24.46 -5.90 9.15
N GLY A 116 -24.46 -4.68 9.70
CA GLY A 116 -23.71 -4.34 10.91
C GLY A 116 -22.63 -3.30 10.68
N SER A 117 -21.71 -3.18 11.65
CA SER A 117 -20.66 -2.16 11.65
C SER A 117 -19.62 -2.37 10.55
N ASP A 118 -19.10 -1.25 10.02
CA ASP A 118 -18.02 -1.26 9.04
C ASP A 118 -16.75 -1.93 9.58
N ASN A 119 -16.13 -2.76 8.75
CA ASN A 119 -14.87 -3.43 9.05
C ASN A 119 -13.76 -2.98 8.09
N LEU A 120 -12.55 -2.84 8.62
CA LEU A 120 -11.38 -2.54 7.81
C LEU A 120 -10.99 -3.78 6.99
N CYS A 121 -11.10 -3.69 5.67
CA CYS A 121 -10.74 -4.78 4.76
C CYS A 121 -9.42 -4.51 4.02
N TRP A 122 -8.54 -5.50 4.00
CA TRP A 122 -7.33 -5.48 3.18
C TRP A 122 -7.68 -5.81 1.72
N LYS A 123 -7.55 -4.85 0.79
CA LYS A 123 -8.02 -5.02 -0.62
C LYS A 123 -7.42 -6.23 -1.36
N PRO A 124 -6.10 -6.49 -1.32
CA PRO A 124 -5.52 -7.63 -2.03
C PRO A 124 -6.04 -9.00 -1.57
N ALA A 125 -6.59 -9.10 -0.36
CA ALA A 125 -7.19 -10.32 0.15
C ALA A 125 -8.35 -9.99 1.10
N SER A 126 -9.45 -9.50 0.52
CA SER A 126 -10.62 -8.98 1.26
C SER A 126 -11.24 -9.98 2.25
N SER A 127 -11.02 -11.28 2.07
CA SER A 127 -11.50 -12.34 2.95
C SER A 127 -10.48 -12.86 3.98
N ARG A 128 -9.18 -12.66 3.76
CA ARG A 128 -8.09 -13.23 4.60
C ARG A 128 -7.46 -12.23 5.56
N GLY A 129 -7.93 -10.99 5.56
CA GLY A 129 -7.38 -9.92 6.39
C GLY A 129 -6.00 -9.47 5.93
N PHE A 130 -5.38 -8.61 6.72
CA PHE A 130 -4.03 -8.12 6.45
C PHE A 130 -3.00 -9.23 6.72
N THR A 131 -2.12 -9.46 5.75
CA THR A 131 -0.93 -10.30 5.97
C THR A 131 0.30 -9.52 5.54
N VAL A 132 1.36 -9.60 6.35
CA VAL A 132 2.64 -8.96 6.04
C VAL A 132 3.18 -9.45 4.69
N SER A 133 3.08 -10.76 4.42
CA SER A 133 3.46 -11.34 3.13
C SER A 133 2.68 -10.75 1.96
N GLY A 134 1.34 -10.68 2.06
CA GLY A 134 0.50 -10.08 1.02
C GLY A 134 0.77 -8.60 0.80
N PHE A 135 1.10 -7.86 1.88
CA PHE A 135 1.53 -6.47 1.79
C PHE A 135 2.83 -6.32 0.98
N TYR A 136 3.87 -7.07 1.33
CA TYR A 136 5.14 -7.03 0.60
C TYR A 136 4.99 -7.47 -0.87
N HIS A 137 4.15 -8.48 -1.14
CA HIS A 137 3.83 -8.87 -2.51
C HIS A 137 3.13 -7.74 -3.29
N SER A 138 2.22 -6.99 -2.66
CA SER A 138 1.56 -5.85 -3.32
C SER A 138 2.50 -4.67 -3.60
N LEU A 139 3.56 -4.50 -2.78
CA LEU A 139 4.58 -3.47 -2.99
C LEU A 139 5.66 -3.87 -4.00
N SER A 140 5.90 -5.17 -4.17
CA SER A 140 6.95 -5.72 -5.03
C SER A 140 6.35 -6.56 -6.16
N PRO A 141 5.81 -5.92 -7.22
CA PRO A 141 5.28 -6.63 -8.38
C PRO A 141 6.36 -7.39 -9.16
N TYR A 142 7.63 -7.05 -8.96
CA TYR A 142 8.74 -7.87 -9.40
C TYR A 142 8.83 -9.10 -8.49
N THR A 143 8.32 -10.21 -9.01
CA THR A 143 8.63 -11.54 -8.53
C THR A 143 10.15 -11.64 -8.43
N ALA A 144 10.66 -11.83 -7.21
CA ALA A 144 12.02 -12.29 -7.05
C ALA A 144 12.13 -13.56 -7.91
N SER A 145 13.01 -13.54 -8.90
CA SER A 145 13.46 -14.75 -9.57
C SER A 145 13.75 -15.80 -8.50
N TYR A 146 13.37 -17.05 -8.75
CA TYR A 146 13.61 -18.14 -7.80
C TYR A 146 15.13 -18.27 -7.60
N PHE A 147 15.65 -17.61 -6.56
CA PHE A 147 17.05 -17.68 -6.18
C PHE A 147 17.20 -18.77 -5.13
N PRO A 148 18.08 -19.78 -5.34
CA PRO A 148 18.25 -20.92 -4.45
C PRO A 148 19.02 -20.52 -3.19
N TRP A 149 18.45 -19.64 -2.37
CA TRP A 149 19.09 -19.07 -1.17
C TRP A 149 19.61 -20.14 -0.21
N LYS A 150 18.90 -21.28 -0.08
CA LYS A 150 19.33 -22.40 0.77
C LYS A 150 20.71 -22.94 0.38
N MET A 151 20.98 -23.09 -0.91
CA MET A 151 22.28 -23.58 -1.39
C MET A 151 23.40 -22.61 -1.05
N LEU A 152 23.11 -21.30 -1.12
CA LEU A 152 24.09 -20.28 -0.81
C LEU A 152 24.54 -20.33 0.66
N TRP A 153 23.60 -20.44 1.59
CA TRP A 153 23.90 -20.48 3.02
C TRP A 153 24.43 -21.83 3.51
N GLN A 154 24.18 -22.92 2.77
CA GLN A 154 24.74 -24.24 3.06
C GLN A 154 26.14 -24.44 2.46
N SER A 155 26.57 -23.56 1.55
CA SER A 155 27.89 -23.64 0.94
C SER A 155 29.01 -23.31 1.94
N LYS A 156 30.21 -23.84 1.73
CA LYS A 156 31.40 -23.57 2.56
C LYS A 156 32.05 -22.20 2.28
N VAL A 157 31.30 -21.24 1.76
CA VAL A 157 31.82 -19.89 1.47
C VAL A 157 31.82 -19.02 2.73
N PRO A 158 32.73 -18.04 2.85
CA PRO A 158 32.67 -17.08 3.94
C PRO A 158 31.32 -16.34 3.96
N PRO A 159 30.75 -16.03 5.15
CA PRO A 159 29.45 -15.37 5.26
C PRO A 159 29.35 -14.03 4.49
N ARG A 160 30.46 -13.29 4.38
CA ARG A 160 30.52 -12.05 3.59
C ARG A 160 30.26 -12.29 2.11
N VAL A 161 30.77 -13.40 1.55
CA VAL A 161 30.57 -13.78 0.15
C VAL A 161 29.13 -14.24 -0.06
N ALA A 162 28.59 -15.07 0.84
CA ALA A 162 27.18 -15.48 0.79
C ALA A 162 26.25 -14.26 0.85
N PHE A 163 26.48 -13.33 1.78
CA PHE A 163 25.68 -12.11 1.86
C PHE A 163 25.76 -11.29 0.57
N PHE A 164 26.97 -11.08 0.04
CA PHE A 164 27.17 -10.37 -1.22
C PHE A 164 26.40 -11.03 -2.38
N SER A 165 26.58 -12.34 -2.59
CA SER A 165 25.91 -13.09 -3.66
C SER A 165 24.39 -13.05 -3.55
N TRP A 166 23.84 -13.13 -2.33
CA TRP A 166 22.40 -13.00 -2.11
C TRP A 166 21.89 -11.60 -2.48
N THR A 167 22.58 -10.55 -2.03
CA THR A 167 22.20 -9.17 -2.36
C THR A 167 22.37 -8.86 -3.85
N ALA A 168 23.38 -9.45 -4.51
CA ALA A 168 23.60 -9.35 -5.95
C ALA A 168 22.46 -10.03 -6.72
N ALA A 169 22.08 -11.26 -6.34
CA ALA A 169 20.98 -11.98 -6.98
C ALA A 169 19.62 -11.28 -6.83
N LEU A 170 19.41 -10.54 -5.73
CA LEU A 170 18.23 -9.69 -5.55
C LEU A 170 18.28 -8.39 -6.35
N GLY A 171 19.39 -8.10 -7.06
CA GLY A 171 19.59 -6.86 -7.77
C GLY A 171 19.75 -5.66 -6.83
N LYS A 172 20.29 -5.84 -5.62
CA LYS A 172 20.30 -4.82 -4.54
C LYS A 172 21.68 -4.32 -4.11
N ILE A 173 22.74 -4.67 -4.82
CA ILE A 173 24.09 -4.13 -4.56
C ILE A 173 24.19 -2.65 -4.97
N LEU A 174 25.23 -1.96 -4.51
CA LEU A 174 25.45 -0.52 -4.71
C LEU A 174 25.91 -0.19 -6.15
N THR A 175 25.06 -0.46 -7.13
CA THR A 175 25.24 -0.05 -8.53
C THR A 175 24.59 1.30 -8.79
N ILE A 176 25.06 2.02 -9.81
CA ILE A 176 24.51 3.34 -10.17
C ILE A 176 22.99 3.27 -10.42
N ASP A 177 22.49 2.23 -11.10
CA ASP A 177 21.06 2.05 -11.34
C ASP A 177 20.25 1.97 -10.02
N ASN A 178 20.79 1.30 -9.00
CA ASN A 178 20.17 1.19 -7.68
C ASN A 178 20.26 2.47 -6.85
N LEU A 179 21.33 3.24 -7.00
CA LEU A 179 21.44 4.58 -6.41
C LEU A 179 20.41 5.54 -7.02
N ARG A 180 20.18 5.47 -8.33
CA ARG A 180 19.15 6.26 -9.02
C ARG A 180 17.74 5.93 -8.56
N LYS A 181 17.43 4.65 -8.35
CA LYS A 181 16.14 4.21 -7.76
C LYS A 181 15.90 4.82 -6.37
N ARG A 182 16.96 5.28 -5.69
CA ARG A 182 16.92 5.97 -4.39
C ARG A 182 17.09 7.49 -4.51
N HIS A 183 16.97 8.05 -5.72
CA HIS A 183 17.06 9.48 -6.02
C HIS A 183 18.44 10.11 -5.79
N PHE A 184 19.53 9.34 -5.84
CA PHE A 184 20.88 9.89 -5.90
C PHE A 184 21.25 10.27 -7.35
N VAL A 185 21.87 11.44 -7.53
CA VAL A 185 22.37 11.92 -8.83
C VAL A 185 23.84 11.49 -8.97
N VAL A 186 24.11 10.57 -9.89
CA VAL A 186 25.44 9.99 -10.13
C VAL A 186 25.68 9.85 -11.64
N LEU A 187 26.95 9.93 -12.07
CA LEU A 187 27.35 9.71 -13.48
C LEU A 187 26.93 8.32 -13.98
N GLU A 188 26.53 8.22 -15.25
CA GLU A 188 25.82 7.05 -15.78
C GLU A 188 26.69 5.89 -16.27
N TRP A 189 28.01 5.99 -16.19
CA TRP A 189 28.94 4.98 -16.71
C TRP A 189 29.40 3.96 -15.66
N CYS A 190 29.47 2.70 -16.06
CA CYS A 190 30.10 1.62 -15.30
C CYS A 190 31.58 1.91 -15.07
N TYR A 191 32.02 1.81 -13.82
CA TYR A 191 33.41 2.11 -13.44
C TYR A 191 34.42 1.18 -14.13
N MET A 192 34.05 -0.09 -14.32
CA MET A 192 34.93 -1.11 -14.90
C MET A 192 35.13 -0.93 -16.40
N CYS A 193 34.05 -0.67 -17.16
CA CYS A 193 34.11 -0.65 -18.62
C CYS A 193 34.09 0.77 -19.23
N LYS A 194 33.69 1.78 -18.46
CA LYS A 194 33.58 3.20 -18.84
C LYS A 194 32.73 3.47 -20.10
N ARG A 195 31.84 2.55 -20.49
CA ARG A 195 31.09 2.59 -21.75
C ARG A 195 29.57 2.46 -21.60
N CYS A 196 29.09 1.60 -20.72
CA CYS A 196 27.67 1.30 -20.55
C CYS A 196 27.15 1.73 -19.18
N GLY A 197 25.83 1.75 -19.02
CA GLY A 197 25.15 1.91 -17.73
C GLY A 197 25.59 0.86 -16.70
N GLU A 198 25.82 1.26 -15.46
CA GLU A 198 26.11 0.32 -14.37
C GLU A 198 24.82 -0.25 -13.76
N SER A 199 24.49 -1.48 -14.16
CA SER A 199 23.52 -2.34 -13.47
C SER A 199 24.24 -3.50 -12.78
N VAL A 200 23.54 -4.24 -11.93
CA VAL A 200 24.07 -5.45 -11.28
C VAL A 200 24.55 -6.47 -12.32
N ASP A 201 23.71 -6.76 -13.31
CA ASP A 201 24.05 -7.73 -14.36
C ASP A 201 25.21 -7.23 -15.21
N HIS A 202 25.24 -5.94 -15.55
CA HIS A 202 26.35 -5.39 -16.30
C HIS A 202 27.66 -5.45 -15.50
N LEU A 203 27.65 -5.01 -14.24
CA LEU A 203 28.83 -4.99 -13.41
C LEU A 203 29.41 -6.40 -13.20
N LEU A 204 28.53 -7.39 -12.94
CA LEU A 204 28.95 -8.74 -12.54
C LEU A 204 29.06 -9.74 -13.70
N LEU A 205 28.38 -9.53 -14.83
CA LEU A 205 28.31 -10.51 -15.91
C LEU A 205 28.68 -9.90 -17.28
N HIS A 206 27.99 -8.82 -17.71
CA HIS A 206 28.12 -8.33 -19.08
C HIS A 206 29.27 -7.33 -19.31
N SER A 207 29.92 -6.83 -18.25
CA SER A 207 31.05 -5.91 -18.44
C SER A 207 32.21 -6.70 -19.08
N PRO A 208 32.93 -6.11 -20.05
CA PRO A 208 34.08 -6.77 -20.68
C PRO A 208 35.09 -7.31 -19.68
N PHE A 209 35.32 -6.57 -18.59
CA PHE A 209 36.16 -7.00 -17.48
C PHE A 209 35.62 -8.24 -16.77
N ALA A 210 34.33 -8.22 -16.38
CA ALA A 210 33.71 -9.38 -15.71
C ALA A 210 33.67 -10.61 -16.63
N MET A 211 33.36 -10.41 -17.91
CA MET A 211 33.31 -11.46 -18.91
C MET A 211 34.67 -12.17 -19.06
N GLU A 212 35.76 -11.42 -19.13
CA GLU A 212 37.12 -11.96 -19.21
C GLU A 212 37.50 -12.73 -17.93
N MET A 213 37.18 -12.15 -16.77
CA MET A 213 37.41 -12.80 -15.47
C MET A 213 36.68 -14.14 -15.38
N TRP A 214 35.38 -14.16 -15.70
CA TRP A 214 34.58 -15.39 -15.67
C TRP A 214 35.03 -16.40 -16.71
N SER A 215 35.36 -15.97 -17.93
CA SER A 215 35.89 -16.85 -18.96
C SER A 215 37.16 -17.55 -18.48
N THR A 216 38.07 -16.80 -17.84
CA THR A 216 39.30 -17.37 -17.27
C THR A 216 38.98 -18.41 -16.20
N VAL A 217 38.09 -18.10 -15.25
CA VAL A 217 37.68 -19.03 -14.19
C VAL A 217 37.04 -20.28 -14.79
N PHE A 218 36.10 -20.15 -15.71
CA PHE A 218 35.40 -21.30 -16.29
C PHE A 218 36.31 -22.15 -17.16
N CYS A 219 37.24 -21.54 -17.90
CA CYS A 219 38.29 -22.27 -18.63
C CYS A 219 39.15 -23.14 -17.69
N LEU A 220 39.49 -22.66 -16.49
CA LEU A 220 40.25 -23.46 -15.51
C LEU A 220 39.49 -24.72 -15.06
N PHE A 221 38.17 -24.70 -15.09
CA PHE A 221 37.32 -25.86 -14.75
C PHE A 221 36.85 -26.65 -15.98
N GLY A 222 37.33 -26.33 -17.19
CA GLY A 222 36.92 -26.98 -18.43
C GLY A 222 35.46 -26.70 -18.82
N ILE A 223 34.89 -25.58 -18.35
CA ILE A 223 33.51 -25.19 -18.62
C ILE A 223 33.51 -24.16 -19.76
N CYS A 224 32.81 -24.48 -20.86
CA CYS A 224 32.52 -23.51 -21.92
C CYS A 224 31.28 -22.71 -21.53
N TRP A 225 31.46 -21.44 -21.17
CA TRP A 225 30.36 -20.57 -20.80
C TRP A 225 29.98 -19.65 -21.96
N VAL A 226 28.69 -19.60 -22.27
CA VAL A 226 28.10 -18.63 -23.20
C VAL A 226 27.19 -17.73 -22.36
N MET A 227 27.44 -16.43 -22.44
CA MET A 227 26.67 -15.41 -21.73
C MET A 227 25.20 -15.40 -22.22
N PRO A 228 24.22 -15.43 -21.31
CA PRO A 228 22.79 -15.29 -21.64
C PRO A 228 22.40 -13.86 -22.02
#